data_AF-A0A5B6TD60-F1
#
_entry.id   AF-A0A5B6TD60-F1
#
_cell.length_a   1.000
_cell.length_b   1.000
_cell.length_c   1.000
_cell.angle_alpha   90.00
_cell.angle_beta   90.00
_cell.angle_gamma   90.00
#
_symmetry.space_group_name_H-M   'P 1'
#
loop_
_entity.id
_entity.type
_entity.pdbx_description
1 polymer ?
#
loop_
_entity_poly.entity_id
_entity_poly.type
_entity_poly.pdbx_seq_one_letter_code
_entity_poly.pdbx_strand_id
1 'polypeptide(L)'
;MDKLTTYNQRLLAIIGTLIVGGLLIVLLIGAFVLGSELFGSRRADDDEDSSRDSFSLRPSGNRNDGDTNSKGAGPKTDIKLTFESPELIDTVKQLYLIPVTLADPDQALVTDSYDVTNEPDIESSARTGVFEHQGSYLNIIVYNQLAGNGQMVYKKPVHINGFRNYLFKGKQYLLIKASNQDTDKNGRLSYRDLQAFYVYDVEVNQLQEISFPNMGLQEYTLLHNSDEIALTFGVDQNQNGKLWDEPTVLKKYSLATRRATDLLDKRLVNQLQQIGK
;
A
#
# COMPACT_ATOMS: atom_id res chain seq x y z
N MET A 1 17.63 31.35 -68.72
CA MET A 1 17.11 30.19 -67.97
C MET A 1 17.90 29.90 -66.68
N ASP A 2 19.12 30.42 -66.53
CA ASP A 2 20.02 30.16 -65.38
C ASP A 2 19.54 30.67 -64.01
N LYS A 3 18.68 31.70 -63.97
CA LYS A 3 18.14 32.20 -62.71
C LYS A 3 17.14 31.22 -62.06
N LEU A 4 16.38 30.49 -62.86
CA LEU A 4 15.40 29.49 -62.39
C LEU A 4 16.08 28.22 -61.86
N THR A 5 17.16 27.78 -62.52
CA THR A 5 17.95 26.62 -62.07
C THR A 5 18.69 26.93 -60.77
N THR A 6 19.28 28.13 -60.66
CA THR A 6 19.96 28.58 -59.43
C THR A 6 18.99 28.73 -58.25
N TYR A 7 17.76 29.20 -58.50
CA TYR A 7 16.74 29.33 -57.46
C TYR A 7 16.28 27.96 -56.95
N ASN A 8 15.98 27.02 -57.86
CA ASN A 8 15.59 25.67 -57.49
C ASN A 8 16.70 24.92 -56.74
N GLN A 9 17.96 25.14 -57.13
CA GLN A 9 19.11 24.53 -56.44
C GLN A 9 19.28 25.08 -55.02
N ARG A 10 19.05 26.38 -54.79
CA ARG A 10 19.08 26.97 -53.44
C ARG A 10 17.90 26.51 -52.59
N LEU A 11 16.71 26.41 -53.18
CA LEU A 11 15.52 25.92 -52.49
C LEU A 11 15.69 24.45 -52.06
N LEU A 12 16.22 23.62 -52.96
CA LEU A 12 16.50 22.21 -52.67
C LEU A 12 17.54 22.06 -51.55
N ALA A 13 18.57 22.91 -51.54
CA ALA A 13 19.58 22.90 -50.47
C ALA A 13 18.97 23.26 -49.10
N ILE A 14 18.07 24.24 -49.04
CA ILE A 14 17.38 24.63 -47.79
C ILE A 14 16.45 23.53 -47.30
N ILE A 15 15.69 22.90 -48.20
CA ILE A 15 14.80 21.78 -47.84
C ILE A 15 15.64 20.58 -47.36
N GLY A 16 16.75 20.29 -48.04
CA GLY A 16 17.68 19.23 -47.66
C GLY A 16 18.27 19.43 -46.27
N THR A 17 18.72 20.66 -45.94
CA THR A 17 19.27 20.94 -44.61
C THR A 17 18.21 20.89 -43.51
N LEU A 18 16.96 21.29 -43.80
CA LEU A 18 15.85 21.16 -42.85
C LEU A 18 15.49 19.70 -42.56
N ILE A 19 15.46 18.84 -43.58
CA ILE A 19 15.18 17.41 -43.40
C ILE A 19 16.29 16.74 -42.58
N VAL A 20 17.55 16.99 -42.93
CA VAL A 20 18.71 16.43 -42.21
C VAL A 20 18.76 16.94 -40.77
N GLY A 21 18.51 18.24 -40.56
CA GLY A 21 18.46 18.84 -39.23
C GLY A 21 17.32 18.27 -38.37
N GLY A 22 16.13 18.10 -38.95
CA GLY A 22 14.99 17.49 -38.26
C GLY A 22 15.25 16.04 -37.85
N LEU A 23 15.85 15.24 -38.74
CA LEU A 23 16.26 13.86 -38.43
C LEU A 23 17.28 13.80 -37.28
N LEU A 24 18.20 14.75 -37.22
CA LEU A 24 19.21 14.84 -36.17
C LEU A 24 18.57 15.16 -34.81
N ILE A 25 17.58 16.06 -34.77
CA ILE A 25 16.82 16.37 -33.55
C ILE A 25 16.05 15.14 -33.05
N VAL A 26 15.37 14.41 -33.95
CA VAL A 26 14.64 13.18 -33.58
C VAL A 26 15.59 12.12 -33.02
N LEU A 27 16.77 11.95 -33.62
CA LEU A 27 17.81 11.04 -33.11
C LEU A 27 18.32 11.47 -31.73
N LEU A 28 18.53 12.76 -31.50
CA LEU A 28 18.96 13.27 -30.19
C LEU A 28 17.90 13.06 -29.11
N ILE A 29 16.62 13.28 -29.41
CA ILE A 29 15.51 13.03 -28.48
C ILE A 29 15.42 11.52 -28.19
N GLY A 30 15.51 10.67 -29.22
CA GLY A 30 15.50 9.21 -29.04
C GLY A 30 16.67 8.72 -28.19
N ALA A 31 17.88 9.24 -28.43
CA ALA A 31 19.06 8.92 -27.63
C ALA A 31 18.94 9.42 -26.18
N PHE A 32 18.29 10.57 -25.95
CA PHE A 32 18.05 11.10 -24.61
C PHE A 32 17.05 10.24 -23.83
N VAL A 33 15.93 9.83 -24.45
CA VAL A 33 14.93 8.97 -23.81
C VAL A 33 15.53 7.60 -23.49
N LEU A 34 16.16 6.95 -24.47
CA LEU A 34 16.82 5.65 -24.25
C LEU A 34 18.00 5.75 -23.27
N GLY A 35 18.73 6.88 -23.28
CA GLY A 35 19.79 7.16 -22.32
C GLY A 35 19.26 7.33 -20.90
N SER A 36 18.14 8.02 -20.71
CA SER A 36 17.54 8.20 -19.38
C SER A 36 17.08 6.87 -18.75
N GLU A 37 16.65 5.91 -19.56
CA GLU A 37 16.26 4.57 -19.08
C GLU A 37 17.47 3.69 -18.74
N LEU A 38 18.57 3.79 -19.50
CA LEU A 38 19.79 3.01 -19.26
C LEU A 38 20.69 3.57 -18.14
N PHE A 39 20.66 4.88 -17.88
CA PHE A 39 21.43 5.52 -16.82
C PHE A 39 20.64 5.78 -15.52
N GLY A 40 19.33 5.50 -15.49
CA GLY A 40 18.47 5.64 -14.31
C GLY A 40 18.67 4.58 -13.22
N SER A 41 19.52 3.55 -13.41
CA SER A 41 19.72 2.48 -12.42
C SER A 41 21.05 2.52 -11.65
N ARG A 42 21.86 3.58 -11.81
CA ARG A 42 23.12 3.72 -11.05
C ARG A 42 23.47 5.19 -10.73
N ARG A 43 22.87 5.73 -9.69
CA ARG A 43 23.38 6.77 -8.77
C ARG A 43 22.30 6.94 -7.71
N ALA A 44 22.55 6.71 -6.43
CA ALA A 44 23.59 7.20 -5.52
C ALA A 44 22.77 7.79 -4.40
N ASP A 45 23.00 7.30 -3.18
CA ASP A 45 22.53 7.92 -1.94
C ASP A 45 22.89 9.41 -1.98
N ASP A 46 21.90 10.25 -2.23
CA ASP A 46 21.90 11.62 -1.79
C ASP A 46 20.61 11.78 -0.99
N ASP A 47 20.80 12.00 0.31
CA ASP A 47 19.80 12.40 1.28
C ASP A 47 19.16 13.72 0.84
N GLU A 48 18.20 13.66 -0.10
CA GLU A 48 17.24 14.74 -0.29
C GLU A 48 16.02 14.47 0.56
N ASP A 49 16.00 15.18 1.67
CA ASP A 49 14.91 15.41 2.61
C ASP A 49 13.61 15.75 1.83
N SER A 50 12.89 14.72 1.39
CA SER A 50 11.60 14.87 0.75
C SER A 50 10.65 15.43 1.79
N SER A 51 10.40 16.73 1.69
CA SER A 51 9.52 17.50 2.57
C SER A 51 8.15 16.81 2.62
N ARG A 52 7.90 16.12 3.73
CA ARG A 52 6.62 15.51 4.07
C ARG A 52 5.63 16.63 4.42
N ASP A 53 4.61 16.84 3.59
CA ASP A 53 3.41 17.55 4.00
C ASP A 53 2.56 16.64 4.90
N SER A 54 3.04 16.40 6.13
CA SER A 54 2.28 15.71 7.17
C SER A 54 1.69 16.76 8.13
N PHE A 55 0.37 16.74 8.30
CA PHE A 55 -0.34 17.68 9.15
C PHE A 55 -0.68 17.01 10.48
N SER A 56 -0.10 17.49 11.59
CA SER A 56 -0.40 17.00 12.93
C SER A 56 -1.49 17.86 13.58
N LEU A 57 -2.61 17.25 13.98
CA LEU A 57 -3.63 17.94 14.78
C LEU A 57 -3.35 17.74 16.27
N ARG A 58 -3.18 18.84 17.01
CA ARG A 58 -3.10 18.83 18.47
C ARG A 58 -4.52 18.77 19.03
N PRO A 59 -4.89 17.80 19.89
CA PRO A 59 -6.17 17.83 20.58
C PRO A 59 -6.24 19.11 21.43
N SER A 60 -7.22 19.98 21.16
CA SER A 60 -7.45 21.20 21.96
C SER A 60 -8.12 20.81 23.29
N GLY A 61 -7.31 20.36 24.25
CA GLY A 61 -7.72 20.11 25.63
C GLY A 61 -7.63 21.38 26.47
N ASN A 62 -8.79 21.83 26.97
CA ASN A 62 -8.93 22.96 27.88
C ASN A 62 -8.10 22.69 29.16
N ARG A 63 -6.98 23.41 29.33
CA ARG A 63 -6.16 23.38 30.56
C ARG A 63 -6.91 24.11 31.68
N ASN A 64 -7.61 23.36 32.53
CA ASN A 64 -7.82 23.79 33.90
C ASN A 64 -6.61 23.32 34.71
N ASP A 65 -5.68 24.23 34.95
CA ASP A 65 -4.62 24.05 35.94
C ASP A 65 -5.26 24.01 37.33
N GLY A 66 -5.12 22.88 38.01
CA GLY A 66 -5.47 22.75 39.42
C GLY A 66 -6.03 21.39 39.79
N ASP A 67 -5.18 20.37 39.91
CA ASP A 67 -5.20 19.51 41.10
C ASP A 67 -3.97 18.59 41.16
N THR A 68 -3.02 18.95 42.03
CA THR A 68 -1.95 18.05 42.47
C THR A 68 -2.52 17.12 43.54
N ASN A 69 -3.18 16.03 43.14
CA ASN A 69 -3.28 14.79 43.93
C ASN A 69 -4.00 13.68 43.16
N SER A 70 -3.25 12.91 42.39
CA SER A 70 -3.70 11.59 41.91
C SER A 70 -2.51 10.65 41.80
N LYS A 71 -2.14 9.99 42.90
CA LYS A 71 -1.31 8.79 42.86
C LYS A 71 -2.15 7.68 42.22
N GLY A 72 -1.74 7.19 41.04
CA GLY A 72 -2.28 5.93 40.49
C GLY A 72 -2.73 5.90 39.02
N ALA A 73 -2.51 6.95 38.23
CA ALA A 73 -2.66 6.86 36.78
C ALA A 73 -1.33 7.25 36.13
N GLY A 74 -0.76 6.36 35.33
CA GLY A 74 0.42 6.65 34.53
C GLY A 74 0.20 7.90 33.66
N PRO A 75 1.29 8.52 33.15
CA PRO A 75 1.17 9.73 32.35
C PRO A 75 0.23 9.47 31.18
N LYS A 76 -0.89 10.20 31.12
CA LYS A 76 -1.71 10.30 29.90
C LYS A 76 -0.83 11.02 28.87
N THR A 77 -0.06 10.25 28.11
CA THR A 77 0.69 10.77 26.98
C THR A 77 -0.30 11.35 25.99
N ASP A 78 -0.14 12.62 25.64
CA ASP A 78 -0.92 13.26 24.58
C ASP A 78 -0.63 12.52 23.26
N ILE A 79 -1.55 11.65 22.85
CA ILE A 79 -1.44 10.94 21.58
C ILE A 79 -1.65 11.97 20.47
N LYS A 80 -0.57 12.33 19.78
CA LYS A 80 -0.63 13.17 18.58
C LYS A 80 -0.87 12.27 17.38
N LEU A 81 -1.92 12.56 16.62
CA LEU A 81 -2.22 11.87 15.37
C LEU A 81 -1.61 12.66 14.22
N THR A 82 -1.02 11.91 13.28
CA THR A 82 -0.57 12.42 11.99
C THR A 82 -1.46 11.83 10.91
N PHE A 83 -1.80 12.66 9.94
CA PHE A 83 -2.51 12.25 8.74
C PHE A 83 -1.53 12.26 7.58
N GLU A 84 -1.41 11.11 6.92
CA GLU A 84 -0.61 10.99 5.69
C GLU A 84 -1.35 11.63 4.51
N SER A 85 -0.63 11.86 3.41
CA SER A 85 -1.20 12.46 2.21
C SER A 85 -2.41 11.65 1.68
N PRO A 86 -3.54 12.29 1.35
CA PRO A 86 -4.70 11.61 0.79
C PRO A 86 -4.40 10.96 -0.57
N GLU A 87 -4.84 9.73 -0.76
CA GLU A 87 -4.74 9.01 -2.04
C GLU A 87 -6.11 8.90 -2.71
N LEU A 88 -6.23 9.37 -3.95
CA LEU A 88 -7.46 9.26 -4.74
C LEU A 88 -7.67 7.84 -5.26
N ILE A 89 -8.76 7.20 -4.84
CA ILE A 89 -9.09 5.81 -5.19
C ILE A 89 -10.29 5.65 -6.14
N ASP A 90 -11.13 6.69 -6.26
CA ASP A 90 -12.22 6.76 -7.25
C ASP A 90 -12.37 8.21 -7.73
N THR A 91 -12.07 8.44 -9.01
CA THR A 91 -12.11 9.77 -9.63
C THR A 91 -13.52 10.31 -9.82
N VAL A 92 -14.51 9.44 -10.03
CA VAL A 92 -15.90 9.84 -10.29
C VAL A 92 -16.59 10.20 -8.98
N LYS A 93 -16.39 9.37 -7.95
CA LYS A 93 -16.94 9.60 -6.61
C LYS A 93 -16.08 10.55 -5.76
N GLN A 94 -14.88 10.91 -6.23
CA GLN A 94 -13.86 11.65 -5.47
C GLN A 94 -13.61 11.05 -4.08
N LEU A 95 -13.35 9.75 -4.07
CA LEU A 95 -13.04 9.02 -2.83
C LEU A 95 -11.54 9.02 -2.59
N TYR A 96 -11.16 9.37 -1.37
CA TYR A 96 -9.78 9.42 -0.92
C TYR A 96 -9.56 8.47 0.25
N LEU A 97 -8.37 7.86 0.31
CA LEU A 97 -7.85 7.21 1.50
C LEU A 97 -6.91 8.14 2.23
N ILE A 98 -7.10 8.30 3.54
CA ILE A 98 -6.22 9.11 4.39
C ILE A 98 -5.69 8.18 5.50
N PRO A 99 -4.45 7.68 5.36
CA PRO A 99 -3.82 6.88 6.40
C PRO A 99 -3.57 7.73 7.65
N VAL A 100 -3.72 7.12 8.83
CA VAL A 100 -3.56 7.79 10.13
C VAL A 100 -2.47 7.09 10.93
N THR A 101 -1.45 7.84 11.33
CA THR A 101 -0.28 7.38 12.08
C THR A 101 -0.13 8.14 13.41
N LEU A 102 0.86 7.75 14.22
CA LEU A 102 1.26 8.49 15.43
C LEU A 102 2.32 9.53 15.08
N ALA A 103 2.17 10.75 15.59
CA ALA A 103 3.19 11.78 15.58
C ALA A 103 4.14 11.57 16.78
N ASP A 104 4.96 10.52 16.74
CA ASP A 104 5.95 10.27 17.80
C ASP A 104 7.34 10.72 17.32
N PRO A 105 7.97 11.73 17.96
CA PRO A 105 9.33 12.15 17.64
C PRO A 105 10.42 11.19 18.15
N ASP A 106 10.13 10.30 19.10
CA ASP A 106 11.11 9.35 19.69
C ASP A 106 10.99 7.92 19.12
N GLN A 107 9.91 7.65 18.40
CA GLN A 107 9.84 6.49 17.50
C GLN A 107 10.32 6.95 16.14
N ALA A 108 11.64 6.93 15.96
CA ALA A 108 12.20 6.58 14.66
C ALA A 108 11.46 5.31 14.24
N LEU A 109 10.41 5.49 13.43
CA LEU A 109 9.61 4.40 12.95
C LEU A 109 10.61 3.44 12.31
N VAL A 110 10.61 2.19 12.74
CA VAL A 110 11.05 1.09 11.90
C VAL A 110 10.03 1.01 10.76
N THR A 111 10.03 2.05 9.91
CA THR A 111 9.41 2.04 8.60
C THR A 111 10.52 1.44 7.77
N ASP A 112 10.54 0.12 7.65
CA ASP A 112 11.17 -0.46 6.48
C ASP A 112 10.44 0.18 5.29
N SER A 113 11.18 1.01 4.56
CA SER A 113 10.89 1.52 3.22
C SER A 113 9.41 1.61 2.82
N TYR A 114 8.90 2.84 2.69
CA TYR A 114 7.81 3.10 1.76
C TYR A 114 8.30 2.69 0.36
N ASP A 115 7.95 1.48 -0.06
CA ASP A 115 8.10 1.07 -1.44
C ASP A 115 6.69 1.04 -2.04
N VAL A 116 6.29 2.16 -2.67
CA VAL A 116 5.19 2.12 -3.63
C VAL A 116 5.75 1.40 -4.85
N THR A 117 5.80 0.08 -4.76
CA THR A 117 6.11 -0.76 -5.90
C THR A 117 4.90 -0.68 -6.84
N ASN A 118 5.04 0.13 -7.88
CA ASN A 118 4.27 -0.07 -9.10
C ASN A 118 4.78 -1.37 -9.73
N GLU A 119 4.41 -2.54 -9.20
CA GLU A 119 4.64 -3.78 -9.94
C GLU A 119 3.76 -3.72 -11.19
N PRO A 120 4.34 -3.67 -12.41
CA PRO A 120 3.57 -3.73 -13.63
C PRO A 120 3.16 -5.19 -13.83
N ASP A 121 2.11 -5.62 -13.14
CA ASP A 121 1.50 -6.92 -13.42
C ASP A 121 0.86 -6.89 -14.83
N ILE A 122 1.61 -7.51 -15.74
CA ILE A 122 1.27 -8.09 -17.05
C ILE A 122 -0.14 -7.77 -17.59
N GLU A 123 -0.15 -6.94 -18.64
CA GLU A 123 -1.16 -6.79 -19.70
C GLU A 123 -2.63 -7.12 -19.35
N SER A 124 -3.35 -6.15 -18.79
CA SER A 124 -4.77 -5.99 -19.16
C SER A 124 -5.19 -4.51 -19.15
N SER A 125 -6.00 -4.13 -20.13
CA SER A 125 -6.27 -2.77 -20.59
C SER A 125 -7.14 -1.90 -19.67
N ALA A 126 -7.05 -2.06 -18.35
CA ALA A 126 -7.77 -1.23 -17.36
C ALA A 126 -6.80 -0.79 -16.26
N ARG A 127 -5.99 0.23 -16.55
CA ARG A 127 -5.07 0.86 -15.60
C ARG A 127 -5.84 1.34 -14.37
N THR A 128 -5.67 0.64 -13.25
CA THR A 128 -5.92 1.16 -11.91
C THR A 128 -4.64 0.87 -11.13
N GLY A 129 -3.91 1.91 -10.76
CA GLY A 129 -2.68 1.76 -9.97
C GLY A 129 -3.02 1.00 -8.69
N VAL A 130 -2.40 -0.16 -8.50
CA VAL A 130 -2.50 -0.91 -7.26
C VAL A 130 -1.45 -0.33 -6.34
N PHE A 131 -1.86 0.54 -5.43
CA PHE A 131 -0.97 1.09 -4.41
C PHE A 131 -0.96 0.15 -3.21
N GLU A 132 0.20 -0.43 -2.93
CA GLU A 132 0.47 -1.10 -1.68
C GLU A 132 1.13 -0.12 -0.71
N HIS A 133 0.60 -0.08 0.51
CA HIS A 133 1.15 0.68 1.60
C HIS A 133 1.69 -0.28 2.63
N GLN A 134 2.95 -0.11 3.01
CA GLN A 134 3.58 -0.80 4.13
C GLN A 134 3.99 0.25 5.17
N GLY A 135 3.72 -0.03 6.45
CA GLY A 135 3.99 0.93 7.51
C GLY A 135 3.30 0.58 8.81
N SER A 136 3.28 1.54 9.74
CA SER A 136 2.62 1.41 11.05
C SER A 136 1.47 2.41 11.14
N TYR A 137 0.27 2.00 10.73
CA TYR A 137 -0.92 2.85 10.79
C TYR A 137 -1.85 2.45 11.93
N LEU A 138 -2.52 3.44 12.50
CA LEU A 138 -3.57 3.24 13.51
C LEU A 138 -4.95 3.08 12.88
N ASN A 139 -5.16 3.69 11.72
CA ASN A 139 -6.43 3.66 11.00
C ASN A 139 -6.26 4.12 9.56
N ILE A 140 -7.32 3.97 8.79
CA ILE A 140 -7.49 4.55 7.45
C ILE A 140 -8.84 5.25 7.44
N ILE A 141 -8.90 6.47 6.92
CA ILE A 141 -10.15 7.20 6.70
C ILE A 141 -10.49 7.11 5.22
N VAL A 142 -11.71 6.67 4.92
CA VAL A 142 -12.29 6.81 3.58
C VAL A 142 -13.06 8.13 3.56
N TYR A 143 -12.59 9.08 2.75
CA TYR A 143 -13.15 10.42 2.64
C TYR A 143 -13.81 10.62 1.28
N ASN A 144 -15.09 10.98 1.28
CA ASN A 144 -15.80 11.39 0.08
C ASN A 144 -15.81 12.91 -0.01
N GLN A 145 -15.02 13.44 -0.96
CA GLN A 145 -14.87 14.89 -1.11
C GLN A 145 -16.17 15.56 -1.57
N LEU A 146 -16.92 14.92 -2.48
CA LEU A 146 -18.18 15.47 -2.99
C LEU A 146 -19.26 15.57 -1.89
N ALA A 147 -19.33 14.57 -1.01
CA ALA A 147 -20.26 14.53 0.10
C ALA A 147 -19.75 15.28 1.35
N GLY A 148 -18.45 15.61 1.40
CA GLY A 148 -17.81 16.28 2.53
C GLY A 148 -17.78 15.44 3.81
N ASN A 149 -17.86 14.10 3.71
CA ASN A 149 -17.89 13.21 4.86
C ASN A 149 -16.76 12.18 4.80
N GLY A 150 -16.34 11.70 5.98
CA GLY A 150 -15.28 10.69 6.11
C GLY A 150 -15.66 9.63 7.12
N GLN A 151 -15.21 8.40 6.88
CA GLN A 151 -15.44 7.28 7.75
C GLN A 151 -14.13 6.56 8.08
N MET A 152 -13.90 6.30 9.37
CA MET A 152 -12.82 5.42 9.81
C MET A 152 -13.15 3.96 9.47
N VAL A 153 -12.16 3.26 8.94
CA VAL A 153 -12.26 1.82 8.65
C VAL A 153 -12.39 1.02 9.94
N TYR A 154 -11.56 1.33 10.94
CA TYR A 154 -11.58 0.67 12.25
C TYR A 154 -12.23 1.53 13.32
N LYS A 155 -13.03 0.90 14.19
CA LYS A 155 -13.65 1.54 15.38
C LYS A 155 -12.93 1.20 16.69
N LYS A 156 -11.90 0.37 16.62
CA LYS A 156 -11.10 -0.11 17.75
C LYS A 156 -9.62 0.10 17.44
N PRO A 157 -8.75 0.13 18.45
CA PRO A 157 -7.31 0.17 18.23
C PRO A 157 -6.86 -1.02 17.38
N VAL A 158 -6.09 -0.74 16.34
CA VAL A 158 -5.43 -1.72 15.49
C VAL A 158 -4.02 -1.22 15.17
N HIS A 159 -3.16 -2.15 14.77
CA HIS A 159 -1.89 -1.82 14.13
C HIS A 159 -1.92 -2.41 12.72
N ILE A 160 -1.96 -1.52 11.73
CA ILE A 160 -2.02 -1.88 10.33
C ILE A 160 -0.59 -1.92 9.81
N ASN A 161 -0.13 -3.11 9.43
CA ASN A 161 1.20 -3.32 8.82
C ASN A 161 1.20 -2.93 7.35
N GLY A 162 0.04 -3.03 6.70
CA GLY A 162 -0.10 -2.61 5.33
C GLY A 162 -1.50 -2.78 4.80
N PHE A 163 -1.77 -2.08 3.71
CA PHE A 163 -3.05 -2.14 3.03
C PHE A 163 -2.89 -1.88 1.54
N ARG A 164 -3.86 -2.35 0.77
CA ARG A 164 -3.89 -2.20 -0.68
C ARG A 164 -5.31 -1.88 -1.12
N ASN A 165 -5.41 -0.93 -2.04
CA ASN A 165 -6.66 -0.66 -2.72
C ASN A 165 -6.88 -1.64 -3.89
N TYR A 166 -8.09 -2.19 -4.00
CA TYR A 166 -8.42 -3.18 -5.02
C TYR A 166 -9.79 -2.90 -5.66
N LEU A 167 -9.77 -2.60 -6.97
CA LEU A 167 -10.98 -2.42 -7.78
C LEU A 167 -11.32 -3.75 -8.48
N PHE A 168 -12.48 -4.31 -8.17
CA PHE A 168 -12.96 -5.53 -8.81
C PHE A 168 -14.40 -5.36 -9.30
N LYS A 169 -14.61 -5.53 -10.62
CA LYS A 169 -15.91 -5.38 -11.28
C LYS A 169 -16.64 -4.09 -10.91
N GLY A 170 -15.90 -2.98 -10.82
CA GLY A 170 -16.45 -1.65 -10.50
C GLY A 170 -16.66 -1.39 -9.00
N LYS A 171 -16.34 -2.36 -8.12
CA LYS A 171 -16.44 -2.22 -6.67
C LYS A 171 -15.08 -2.05 -6.04
N GLN A 172 -14.99 -1.13 -5.09
CA GLN A 172 -13.76 -0.82 -4.38
C GLN A 172 -13.64 -1.59 -3.07
N TYR A 173 -12.49 -2.23 -2.88
CA TYR A 173 -12.13 -2.92 -1.66
C TYR A 173 -10.81 -2.41 -1.10
N LEU A 174 -10.68 -2.36 0.22
CA LEU A 174 -9.39 -2.25 0.89
C LEU A 174 -9.03 -3.60 1.47
N LEU A 175 -7.87 -4.12 1.06
CA LEU A 175 -7.28 -5.33 1.57
C LEU A 175 -6.24 -4.93 2.60
N ILE A 176 -6.39 -5.39 3.84
CA ILE A 176 -5.62 -4.86 4.97
C ILE A 176 -5.01 -6.01 5.76
N LYS A 177 -3.71 -5.90 6.05
CA LYS A 177 -3.00 -6.75 6.99
C LYS A 177 -2.82 -5.97 8.29
N ALA A 178 -3.47 -6.40 9.36
CA ALA A 178 -3.43 -5.71 10.64
C ALA A 178 -3.52 -6.67 11.83
N SER A 179 -3.03 -6.24 12.99
CA SER A 179 -3.26 -6.87 14.28
C SER A 179 -4.24 -6.03 15.10
N ASN A 180 -5.04 -6.71 15.92
CA ASN A 180 -5.96 -6.09 16.88
C ASN A 180 -5.76 -6.59 18.32
N GLN A 181 -4.76 -7.44 18.53
CA GLN A 181 -4.42 -8.08 19.80
C GLN A 181 -2.90 -8.10 19.98
N ASP A 182 -2.46 -7.81 21.20
CA ASP A 182 -1.07 -7.99 21.65
C ASP A 182 -0.85 -9.48 21.95
N THR A 183 -0.48 -10.22 20.92
CA THR A 183 -0.31 -11.67 20.93
C THR A 183 1.03 -12.10 21.51
N ASP A 184 2.07 -11.26 21.40
CA ASP A 184 3.37 -11.52 22.04
C ASP A 184 3.43 -11.05 23.52
N LYS A 185 2.36 -10.38 23.99
CA LYS A 185 2.10 -9.94 25.37
C LYS A 185 3.14 -8.95 25.88
N ASN A 186 3.69 -8.12 24.99
CA ASN A 186 4.70 -7.13 25.34
C ASN A 186 4.08 -5.80 25.87
N GLY A 187 2.76 -5.69 25.89
CA GLY A 187 1.99 -4.52 26.32
C GLY A 187 1.71 -3.51 25.21
N ARG A 188 2.09 -3.80 23.95
CA ARG A 188 1.95 -2.90 22.80
C ARG A 188 1.49 -3.67 21.57
N LEU A 189 0.53 -3.09 20.86
CA LEU A 189 0.09 -3.61 19.57
C LEU A 189 1.07 -3.19 18.48
N SER A 190 1.61 -4.15 17.72
CA SER A 190 2.71 -3.91 16.77
C SER A 190 2.72 -4.90 15.61
N TYR A 191 3.67 -4.73 14.69
CA TYR A 191 3.87 -5.58 13.53
C TYR A 191 4.27 -7.02 13.89
N ARG A 192 4.76 -7.21 15.13
CA ARG A 192 5.22 -8.50 15.66
C ARG A 192 4.05 -9.40 16.06
N ASP A 193 2.89 -8.81 16.29
CA ASP A 193 1.69 -9.55 16.65
C ASP A 193 1.16 -10.36 15.48
N LEU A 194 0.45 -11.45 15.78
CA LEU A 194 -0.24 -12.24 14.77
C LEU A 194 -1.25 -11.35 14.04
N GLN A 195 -1.02 -11.20 12.75
CA GLN A 195 -1.81 -10.37 11.87
C GLN A 195 -3.04 -11.16 11.38
N ALA A 196 -4.13 -10.47 11.11
CA ALA A 196 -5.28 -11.01 10.39
C ALA A 196 -5.40 -10.34 9.02
N PHE A 197 -6.14 -10.98 8.12
CA PHE A 197 -6.54 -10.38 6.86
C PHE A 197 -7.89 -9.70 7.02
N TYR A 198 -8.02 -8.47 6.54
CA TYR A 198 -9.27 -7.73 6.56
C TYR A 198 -9.63 -7.29 5.15
N VAL A 199 -10.92 -7.31 4.86
CA VAL A 199 -11.49 -6.77 3.63
C VAL A 199 -12.52 -5.72 4.00
N TYR A 200 -12.27 -4.48 3.60
CA TYR A 200 -13.22 -3.39 3.73
C TYR A 200 -13.92 -3.14 2.40
N ASP A 201 -15.23 -3.30 2.37
CA ASP A 201 -16.07 -2.92 1.22
C ASP A 201 -16.45 -1.45 1.37
N VAL A 202 -15.89 -0.61 0.48
CA VAL A 202 -16.03 0.85 0.53
C VAL A 202 -17.45 1.29 0.21
N GLU A 203 -18.20 0.53 -0.60
CA GLU A 203 -19.54 0.93 -1.03
C GLU A 203 -20.57 0.76 0.09
N VAL A 204 -20.44 -0.31 0.88
CA VAL A 204 -21.35 -0.61 2.00
C VAL A 204 -20.74 -0.31 3.37
N ASN A 205 -19.53 0.25 3.41
CA ASN A 205 -18.82 0.64 4.61
C ASN A 205 -18.65 -0.50 5.63
N GLN A 206 -18.35 -1.70 5.14
CA GLN A 206 -18.31 -2.91 5.97
C GLN A 206 -16.90 -3.50 6.00
N LEU A 207 -16.35 -3.65 7.20
CA LEU A 207 -15.12 -4.36 7.45
C LEU A 207 -15.41 -5.82 7.81
N GLN A 208 -14.74 -6.76 7.15
CA GLN A 208 -14.74 -8.16 7.49
C GLN A 208 -13.34 -8.60 7.92
N GLU A 209 -13.26 -9.30 9.06
CA GLU A 209 -12.04 -9.95 9.53
C GLU A 209 -12.01 -11.41 9.03
N ILE A 210 -10.84 -11.83 8.57
CA ILE A 210 -10.51 -13.20 8.21
C ILE A 210 -9.31 -13.61 9.07
N SER A 211 -9.61 -14.31 10.15
CA SER A 211 -8.63 -14.85 11.10
C SER A 211 -8.94 -16.31 11.40
N PHE A 212 -7.91 -17.04 11.82
CA PHE A 212 -8.02 -18.44 12.21
C PHE A 212 -7.30 -18.65 13.55
N PRO A 213 -7.77 -19.59 14.40
CA PRO A 213 -7.12 -19.86 15.68
C PRO A 213 -5.65 -20.25 15.49
N ASN A 214 -4.77 -19.66 16.30
CA ASN A 214 -3.32 -19.91 16.29
C ASN A 214 -2.68 -19.70 14.91
N MET A 215 -3.18 -18.74 14.13
CA MET A 215 -2.62 -18.39 12.83
C MET A 215 -2.44 -16.90 12.71
N GLY A 216 -1.36 -16.47 12.07
CA GLY A 216 -1.15 -15.09 11.65
C GLY A 216 -0.92 -15.00 10.16
N LEU A 217 -1.52 -14.00 9.53
CA LEU A 217 -1.33 -13.70 8.11
C LEU A 217 0.12 -13.27 7.88
N GLN A 218 0.83 -14.02 7.05
CA GLN A 218 2.15 -13.64 6.57
C GLN A 218 2.05 -12.82 5.29
N GLU A 219 1.22 -13.25 4.34
CA GLU A 219 1.12 -12.64 3.03
C GLU A 219 -0.27 -12.85 2.41
N TYR A 220 -0.67 -11.97 1.49
CA TYR A 220 -1.81 -12.18 0.62
C TYR A 220 -1.43 -11.84 -0.82
N THR A 221 -1.98 -12.59 -1.78
CA THR A 221 -1.73 -12.41 -3.20
C THR A 221 -3.06 -12.37 -3.95
N LEU A 222 -3.25 -11.33 -4.77
CA LEU A 222 -4.38 -11.25 -5.68
C LEU A 222 -4.22 -12.28 -6.80
N LEU A 223 -5.22 -13.12 -7.03
CA LEU A 223 -5.19 -14.03 -8.17
C LEU A 223 -5.66 -13.30 -9.43
N HIS A 224 -4.89 -13.42 -10.52
CA HIS A 224 -5.12 -12.68 -11.75
C HIS A 224 -6.55 -12.86 -12.29
N ASN A 225 -7.22 -11.74 -12.60
CA ASN A 225 -8.61 -11.68 -13.11
C ASN A 225 -9.63 -12.50 -12.30
N SER A 226 -9.39 -12.71 -11.00
CA SER A 226 -10.23 -13.52 -10.13
C SER A 226 -10.88 -12.68 -9.03
N ASP A 227 -12.00 -13.14 -8.48
CA ASP A 227 -12.53 -12.63 -7.21
C ASP A 227 -11.85 -13.29 -6.00
N GLU A 228 -10.90 -14.18 -6.24
CA GLU A 228 -10.18 -14.93 -5.23
C GLU A 228 -8.84 -14.28 -4.85
N ILE A 229 -8.53 -14.32 -3.56
CA ILE A 229 -7.30 -13.83 -2.96
C ILE A 229 -6.64 -15.02 -2.26
N ALA A 230 -5.41 -15.35 -2.62
CA ALA A 230 -4.62 -16.35 -1.90
C ALA A 230 -4.09 -15.71 -0.61
N LEU A 231 -4.18 -16.44 0.51
CA LEU A 231 -3.74 -15.99 1.82
C LEU A 231 -2.76 -17.02 2.39
N THR A 232 -1.57 -16.57 2.75
CA THR A 232 -0.54 -17.40 3.41
C THR A 232 -0.57 -17.10 4.89
N PHE A 233 -0.90 -18.11 5.70
CA PHE A 233 -0.89 -18.01 7.15
C PHE A 233 0.24 -18.86 7.73
N GLY A 234 0.99 -18.32 8.69
CA GLY A 234 1.83 -19.13 9.57
C GLY A 234 0.98 -19.69 10.71
N VAL A 235 1.28 -20.91 11.15
CA VAL A 235 0.59 -21.58 12.27
C VAL A 235 1.46 -21.49 13.52
N ASP A 236 1.03 -20.74 14.53
CA ASP A 236 1.73 -20.61 15.81
C ASP A 236 1.58 -21.91 16.64
N GLN A 237 2.42 -22.92 16.34
CA GLN A 237 2.30 -24.25 16.96
C GLN A 237 2.69 -24.23 18.44
N ASN A 238 3.67 -23.40 18.80
CA ASN A 238 4.16 -23.28 20.17
C ASN A 238 3.41 -22.23 21.02
N GLN A 239 2.46 -21.51 20.43
CA GLN A 239 1.59 -20.52 21.08
C GLN A 239 2.35 -19.36 21.73
N ASN A 240 3.47 -18.96 21.12
CA ASN A 240 4.31 -17.88 21.62
C ASN A 240 4.00 -16.51 20.98
N GLY A 241 3.01 -16.45 20.08
CA GLY A 241 2.60 -15.24 19.37
C GLY A 241 3.51 -14.88 18.19
N LYS A 242 4.44 -15.75 17.80
CA LYS A 242 5.43 -15.50 16.73
C LYS A 242 5.40 -16.63 15.71
N LEU A 243 5.81 -16.33 14.48
CA LEU A 243 5.74 -17.26 13.34
C LEU A 243 7.11 -17.64 12.77
N TRP A 244 8.20 -17.43 13.51
CA TRP A 244 9.54 -17.81 13.04
C TRP A 244 9.70 -19.32 13.04
N ASP A 245 10.09 -19.88 11.89
CA ASP A 245 10.26 -21.33 11.65
C ASP A 245 8.99 -22.17 11.87
N GLU A 246 7.82 -21.52 11.90
CA GLU A 246 6.52 -22.18 12.01
C GLU A 246 5.99 -22.58 10.62
N PRO A 247 5.23 -23.69 10.50
CA PRO A 247 4.70 -24.13 9.22
C PRO A 247 3.64 -23.17 8.71
N THR A 248 3.48 -23.16 7.39
CA THR A 248 2.51 -22.32 6.70
C THR A 248 1.34 -23.12 6.15
N VAL A 249 0.20 -22.45 6.00
CA VAL A 249 -1.00 -22.97 5.35
C VAL A 249 -1.52 -21.96 4.33
N LEU A 250 -1.92 -22.46 3.17
CA LEU A 250 -2.51 -21.65 2.12
C LEU A 250 -4.04 -21.73 2.19
N LYS A 251 -4.66 -20.56 2.32
CA LYS A 251 -6.10 -20.35 2.23
C LYS A 251 -6.41 -19.55 0.97
N LYS A 252 -7.67 -19.55 0.57
CA LYS A 252 -8.20 -18.62 -0.41
C LYS A 252 -9.45 -17.94 0.12
N TYR A 253 -9.62 -16.68 -0.20
CA TYR A 253 -10.80 -15.89 0.13
C TYR A 253 -11.48 -15.41 -1.15
N SER A 254 -12.79 -15.65 -1.30
CA SER A 254 -13.57 -15.16 -2.44
C SER A 254 -14.35 -13.91 -2.04
N LEU A 255 -14.16 -12.82 -2.80
CA LEU A 255 -14.90 -11.57 -2.63
C LEU A 255 -16.39 -11.75 -2.93
N ALA A 256 -16.75 -12.63 -3.87
CA ALA A 256 -18.15 -12.88 -4.21
C ALA A 256 -18.90 -13.64 -3.10
N THR A 257 -18.27 -14.67 -2.53
CA THR A 257 -18.90 -15.50 -1.49
C THR A 257 -18.65 -15.00 -0.07
N ARG A 258 -17.66 -14.12 0.11
CA ARG A 258 -17.16 -13.61 1.39
C ARG A 258 -16.71 -14.72 2.35
N ARG A 259 -16.14 -15.80 1.79
CA ARG A 259 -15.72 -16.98 2.54
C ARG A 259 -14.25 -17.30 2.28
N ALA A 260 -13.56 -17.68 3.36
CA ALA A 260 -12.22 -18.24 3.31
C ALA A 260 -12.28 -19.78 3.37
N THR A 261 -11.51 -20.45 2.52
CA THR A 261 -11.42 -21.91 2.43
C THR A 261 -9.97 -22.35 2.25
N ASP A 262 -9.68 -23.65 2.39
CA ASP A 262 -8.35 -24.19 2.07
C ASP A 262 -8.08 -24.01 0.57
N LEU A 263 -6.91 -23.48 0.20
CA LEU A 263 -6.52 -23.36 -1.21
C LEU A 263 -6.14 -24.73 -1.79
N LEU A 264 -5.48 -25.56 -0.99
CA LEU A 264 -5.01 -26.88 -1.38
C LEU A 264 -5.91 -27.99 -0.84
N ASP A 265 -6.10 -29.05 -1.64
CA ASP A 265 -6.80 -30.26 -1.18
C ASP A 265 -5.97 -30.97 -0.10
N LYS A 266 -6.63 -31.37 0.99
CA LYS A 266 -6.00 -32.09 2.11
C LYS A 266 -5.29 -33.37 1.67
N ARG A 267 -5.79 -34.06 0.64
CA ARG A 267 -5.15 -35.26 0.08
C ARG A 267 -3.77 -34.95 -0.48
N LEU A 268 -3.64 -33.86 -1.24
CA LEU A 268 -2.37 -33.42 -1.81
C LEU A 268 -1.39 -33.01 -0.72
N VAL A 269 -1.85 -32.25 0.28
CA VAL A 269 -1.02 -31.87 1.43
C VAL A 269 -0.47 -33.11 2.15
N ASN A 270 -1.32 -34.09 2.41
CA ASN A 270 -0.91 -35.34 3.06
C ASN A 270 0.10 -36.14 2.22
N GLN A 271 -0.04 -36.17 0.89
CA GLN A 271 0.92 -36.81 0.00
C GLN A 271 2.29 -36.12 0.04
N LEU A 272 2.32 -34.78 0.00
CA LEU A 272 3.56 -34.01 0.06
C LEU A 272 4.28 -34.22 1.41
N GLN A 273 3.54 -34.25 2.51
CA GLN A 273 4.10 -34.52 3.84
C GLN A 273 4.68 -35.93 3.97
N GLN A 274 4.23 -36.90 3.17
CA GLN A 274 4.79 -38.26 3.18
C GLN A 274 6.12 -38.35 2.42
N ILE A 275 6.36 -37.50 1.43
CA ILE A 275 7.63 -37.48 0.68
C ILE A 275 8.79 -37.02 1.56
N GLY A 276 8.52 -36.11 2.51
CA GLY A 276 9.54 -35.57 3.42
C GLY A 276 9.85 -36.44 4.65
N LYS A 277 9.25 -37.63 4.77
CA LYS A 277 9.53 -38.60 5.84
C LYS A 277 10.50 -39.67 5.37
#